data_AF-B1HSB1-F1
#
_entry.id   AF-B1HSB1-F1
#
_cell.length_a   1.000
_cell.length_b   1.000
_cell.length_c   1.000
_cell.angle_alpha   90.00
_cell.angle_beta   90.00
_cell.angle_gamma   90.00
#
_symmetry.space_group_name_H-M   'P 1'
#
loop_
_entity.id
_entity.type
_entity.pdbx_description
1 polymer ?
#
loop_
_entity_poly.entity_id
_entity_poly.type
_entity_poly.pdbx_seq_one_letter_code
_entity_poly.pdbx_strand_id
1 'polypeptide(L)'
;MARKVDVLSYLPPILHEIKELQKIASLENPSLERVWELTESLFNNQFILALDESGAHRYERMLGLITNESETLETRRFRILSRYQEQAPYSFPVLKQLLDSLLGEGKYELTRSTSEKWVRVKLELTVSREFEIVEVLLERVTPQNMLVYVEIRYIQHSALARFTHAQLAAYTHKQLREEVLS
;
A
#
# COMPACT_ATOMS: atom_id res chain seq x y z
N MET A 1 11.62 3.06 16.91
CA MET A 1 11.59 3.83 18.16
C MET A 1 12.82 4.72 18.18
N ALA A 2 12.64 6.02 17.96
CA ALA A 2 13.71 7.00 18.05
C ALA A 2 14.38 6.91 19.43
N ARG A 3 15.65 6.51 19.45
CA ARG A 3 16.42 6.33 20.68
C ARG A 3 16.75 7.71 21.21
N LYS A 4 16.36 8.03 22.45
CA LYS A 4 16.75 9.30 23.08
C LYS A 4 18.26 9.32 23.23
N VAL A 5 18.93 10.23 22.54
CA VAL A 5 20.38 10.40 22.62
C VAL A 5 20.69 11.39 23.71
N ASP A 6 21.49 10.95 24.68
CA ASP A 6 22.08 11.84 25.66
C ASP A 6 23.49 11.34 25.98
N VAL A 7 24.48 11.90 25.29
CA VAL A 7 25.89 11.51 25.46
C VAL A 7 26.37 11.73 26.89
N LEU A 8 25.88 12.76 27.58
CA LEU A 8 26.27 13.03 28.98
C LEU A 8 25.86 11.90 29.90
N SER A 9 24.67 11.31 29.69
CA SER A 9 24.19 10.20 30.53
C SER A 9 25.08 8.96 30.53
N TYR A 10 25.96 8.82 29.54
CA TYR A 10 26.91 7.70 29.43
C TYR A 10 28.25 7.97 30.12
N LEU A 11 28.50 9.21 30.57
CA LEU A 11 29.73 9.57 31.28
C LEU A 11 29.59 9.35 32.79
N PRO A 12 30.72 9.14 33.51
CA PRO A 12 30.70 9.16 34.98
C PRO A 12 30.21 10.50 35.52
N PRO A 13 29.43 10.54 36.63
CA PRO A 13 28.86 11.77 37.18
C PRO A 13 29.88 12.88 37.49
N ILE A 14 31.10 12.51 37.87
CA ILE A 14 32.22 13.43 38.12
C ILE A 14 32.54 14.30 36.90
N LEU A 15 32.28 13.80 35.69
CA LEU A 15 32.56 14.51 34.44
C LEU A 15 31.39 15.40 33.99
N HIS A 16 30.21 15.30 34.61
CA HIS A 16 29.03 16.06 34.20
C HIS A 16 29.15 17.55 34.50
N GLU A 17 29.96 17.92 35.49
CA GLU A 17 30.15 19.32 35.91
C GLU A 17 31.13 20.09 35.00
N ILE A 18 31.85 19.39 34.12
CA ILE A 18 32.83 19.98 33.21
C ILE A 18 32.09 20.67 32.04
N LYS A 19 32.23 22.00 31.95
CA LYS A 19 31.52 22.83 30.97
C LYS A 19 31.86 22.47 29.52
N GLU A 20 33.10 22.12 29.27
CA GLU A 20 33.60 21.69 27.96
C GLU A 20 32.86 20.44 27.49
N LEU A 21 32.70 19.44 28.36
CA LEU A 21 32.00 18.20 28.04
C LEU A 21 30.50 18.44 27.83
N GLN A 22 29.88 19.30 28.62
CA GLN A 22 28.48 19.70 28.39
C GLN A 22 28.29 20.33 27.01
N LYS A 23 29.21 21.22 26.59
CA LYS A 23 29.13 21.86 25.28
C LYS A 23 29.39 20.89 24.13
N ILE A 24 30.37 19.99 24.27
CA ILE A 24 30.64 18.94 23.28
C ILE A 24 29.41 18.05 23.11
N ALA A 25 28.86 17.53 24.21
CA ALA A 25 27.67 16.68 24.15
C ALA A 25 26.46 17.40 23.54
N SER A 26 26.26 18.69 23.84
CA SER A 26 25.17 19.48 23.24
C SER A 26 25.29 19.64 21.71
N LEU A 27 26.52 19.60 21.18
CA LEU A 27 26.81 19.66 19.75
C LEU A 27 26.74 18.27 19.09
N GLU A 28 27.15 17.23 19.80
CA GLU A 28 27.16 15.86 19.27
C GLU A 28 25.77 15.21 19.27
N ASN A 29 24.97 15.43 20.33
CA ASN A 29 23.61 14.88 20.47
C ASN A 29 22.76 15.03 19.19
N PRO A 30 22.57 16.22 18.58
CA PRO A 30 21.75 16.35 17.38
C PRO A 30 22.29 15.58 16.16
N SER A 31 23.63 15.46 16.06
CA SER A 31 24.26 14.70 14.98
C SER A 31 23.98 13.20 15.13
N LEU A 32 24.06 12.69 16.36
CA LEU A 32 23.75 11.31 16.69
C LEU A 32 22.25 11.01 16.57
N GLU A 33 21.39 11.93 16.99
CA GLU A 33 19.94 11.84 16.76
C GLU A 33 19.64 11.67 15.27
N ARG A 34 20.28 12.48 14.42
CA ARG A 34 20.11 12.37 12.97
C ARG A 34 20.56 11.01 12.41
N VAL A 35 21.65 10.45 12.92
CA VAL A 35 22.10 9.10 12.52
C VAL A 35 21.07 8.06 12.94
N TRP A 36 20.48 8.18 14.13
CA TRP A 36 19.42 7.27 14.57
C TRP A 36 18.16 7.38 13.73
N GLU A 37 17.73 8.59 13.37
CA GLU A 37 16.60 8.81 12.45
C GLU A 37 16.84 8.17 11.08
N LEU A 38 18.04 8.36 10.51
CA LEU A 38 18.41 7.74 9.23
C LEU A 38 18.44 6.22 9.33
N THR A 39 18.93 5.70 10.44
CA THR A 39 18.95 4.24 10.70
C THR A 39 17.53 3.69 10.78
N GLU A 40 16.62 4.39 11.47
CA GLU A 40 15.22 4.00 11.56
C GLU A 40 14.51 4.07 10.20
N SER A 41 14.72 5.13 9.42
CA SER A 41 14.24 5.22 8.04
C SER A 41 14.77 4.05 7.19
N LEU A 42 16.06 3.71 7.30
CA LEU A 42 16.65 2.58 6.59
C LEU A 42 16.00 1.24 6.99
N PHE A 43 15.72 1.04 8.27
CA PHE A 43 15.01 -0.15 8.76
C PHE A 43 13.57 -0.20 8.27
N ASN A 44 12.84 0.92 8.33
CA ASN A 44 11.48 1.00 7.83
C ASN A 44 11.43 0.72 6.32
N ASN A 45 12.43 1.18 5.58
CA ASN A 45 12.59 0.91 4.15
C ASN A 45 12.89 -0.56 3.82
N GLN A 46 13.10 -1.44 4.80
CA GLN A 46 13.15 -2.88 4.55
C GLN A 46 11.74 -3.48 4.40
N PHE A 47 10.70 -2.81 4.90
CA PHE A 47 9.32 -3.27 4.86
C PHE A 47 8.52 -2.46 3.84
N ILE A 48 7.90 -3.14 2.87
CA ILE A 48 7.18 -2.50 1.76
C ILE A 48 6.07 -1.54 2.26
N LEU A 49 5.37 -1.92 3.31
CA LEU A 49 4.27 -1.14 3.89
C LEU A 49 4.73 0.16 4.59
N ALA A 50 6.01 0.24 5.00
CA ALA A 50 6.57 1.36 5.74
C ALA A 50 7.55 2.21 4.90
N LEU A 51 7.69 1.92 3.60
CA LEU A 51 8.64 2.57 2.71
C LEU A 51 8.46 4.08 2.63
N ASP A 52 9.53 4.84 2.80
CA ASP A 52 9.57 6.24 2.38
C ASP A 52 9.78 6.37 0.85
N GLU A 53 9.79 7.59 0.34
CA GLU A 53 9.95 7.87 -1.09
C GLU A 53 11.28 7.35 -1.66
N SER A 54 12.34 7.40 -0.85
CA SER A 54 13.68 6.94 -1.23
C SER A 54 13.74 5.41 -1.32
N GLY A 55 13.12 4.73 -0.36
CA GLY A 55 12.93 3.29 -0.37
C GLY A 55 12.10 2.85 -1.56
N ALA A 56 10.96 3.51 -1.81
CA ALA A 56 10.09 3.22 -2.94
C ALA A 56 10.85 3.32 -4.27
N HIS A 57 11.63 4.39 -4.47
CA HIS A 57 12.44 4.57 -5.68
C HIS A 57 13.47 3.44 -5.88
N ARG A 58 14.08 2.96 -4.78
CA ARG A 58 15.02 1.83 -4.83
C ARG A 58 14.33 0.53 -5.26
N TYR A 59 13.16 0.22 -4.71
CA TYR A 59 12.38 -0.96 -5.08
C TYR A 59 11.89 -0.89 -6.52
N GLU A 60 11.42 0.27 -6.97
CA GLU A 60 10.96 0.47 -8.35
C GLU A 60 12.08 0.21 -9.34
N ARG A 61 13.28 0.74 -9.09
CA ARG A 61 14.47 0.44 -9.91
C ARG A 61 14.86 -1.03 -9.87
N MET A 62 14.81 -1.66 -8.69
CA MET A 62 15.13 -3.08 -8.54
C MET A 62 14.16 -4.00 -9.28
N LEU A 63 12.87 -3.63 -9.31
CA LEU A 63 11.79 -4.42 -9.92
C LEU A 63 11.49 -4.01 -11.38
N GLY A 64 12.18 -3.00 -11.90
CA GLY A 64 11.98 -2.47 -13.26
C GLY A 64 10.62 -1.79 -13.46
N LEU A 65 10.05 -1.18 -12.42
CA LEU A 65 8.77 -0.49 -12.46
C LEU A 65 8.95 0.94 -12.99
N ILE A 66 8.04 1.37 -13.86
CA ILE A 66 8.00 2.76 -14.33
C ILE A 66 7.34 3.62 -13.27
N THR A 67 7.97 4.74 -12.93
CA THR A 67 7.54 5.66 -11.89
C THR A 67 6.84 6.87 -12.52
N ASN A 68 5.61 7.14 -12.11
CA ASN A 68 4.96 8.41 -12.42
C ASN A 68 5.16 9.35 -11.22
N GLU A 69 5.78 10.52 -11.43
CA GLU A 69 6.08 11.47 -10.35
C GLU A 69 4.83 12.05 -9.67
N SER A 70 3.65 11.92 -10.31
CA SER A 70 2.37 12.41 -9.77
C SER A 70 1.64 11.41 -8.86
N GLU A 71 2.15 10.19 -8.68
CA GLU A 71 1.49 9.15 -7.88
C GLU A 71 1.75 9.29 -6.38
N THR A 72 0.75 8.92 -5.57
CA THR A 72 0.89 8.91 -4.12
C THR A 72 1.80 7.76 -3.67
N LEU A 73 2.46 7.95 -2.53
CA LEU A 73 3.33 6.92 -1.93
C LEU A 73 2.57 5.61 -1.65
N GLU A 74 1.30 5.70 -1.25
CA GLU A 74 0.44 4.53 -1.02
C GLU A 74 0.22 3.70 -2.30
N THR A 75 -0.09 4.36 -3.43
CA THR A 75 -0.23 3.66 -4.73
C THR A 75 1.09 3.02 -5.16
N ARG A 76 2.23 3.70 -4.93
CA ARG A 76 3.56 3.15 -5.21
C ARG A 76 3.87 1.91 -4.36
N ARG A 77 3.61 1.97 -3.04
CA ARG A 77 3.74 0.83 -2.12
C ARG A 77 2.88 -0.34 -2.58
N PHE A 78 1.64 -0.09 -2.98
CA PHE A 78 0.74 -1.13 -3.49
C PHE A 78 1.26 -1.78 -4.78
N ARG A 79 1.79 -0.98 -5.73
CA ARG A 79 2.40 -1.51 -6.96
C ARG A 79 3.62 -2.37 -6.68
N ILE A 80 4.52 -1.90 -5.81
CA ILE A 80 5.73 -2.64 -5.40
C ILE A 80 5.31 -3.95 -4.73
N LEU A 81 4.34 -3.91 -3.81
CA LEU A 81 3.85 -5.09 -3.11
C LEU A 81 3.25 -6.11 -4.08
N SER A 82 2.42 -5.64 -5.03
CA SER A 82 1.83 -6.46 -6.08
C SER A 82 2.92 -7.18 -6.88
N ARG A 83 3.94 -6.43 -7.34
CA ARG A 83 5.07 -6.98 -8.10
C ARG A 83 5.92 -7.95 -7.29
N TYR A 84 6.05 -7.74 -5.99
CA TYR A 84 6.82 -8.61 -5.10
C TYR A 84 6.07 -9.91 -4.77
N GLN A 85 4.74 -9.85 -4.67
CA GLN A 85 3.87 -11.00 -4.44
C GLN A 85 3.52 -11.79 -5.71
N GLU A 86 3.91 -11.30 -6.89
CA GLU A 86 3.77 -11.98 -8.17
C GLU A 86 4.62 -13.26 -8.22
N GLN A 87 4.04 -14.35 -7.73
CA GLN A 87 4.38 -15.71 -8.14
C GLN A 87 3.21 -16.24 -8.95
N ALA A 88 3.45 -16.96 -10.04
CA ALA A 88 2.37 -17.54 -10.86
C ALA A 88 1.51 -18.48 -10.01
N PRO A 89 0.25 -18.13 -9.66
CA PRO A 89 -0.63 -19.05 -8.98
C PRO A 89 -1.18 -20.02 -10.01
N TYR A 90 -0.74 -21.27 -9.92
CA TYR A 90 -1.24 -22.36 -10.75
C TYR A 90 -2.70 -22.74 -10.44
N SER A 91 -3.30 -22.18 -9.38
CA SER A 91 -4.62 -22.59 -8.89
C SER A 91 -5.48 -21.43 -8.40
N PHE A 92 -6.79 -21.59 -8.53
CA PHE A 92 -7.81 -20.62 -8.09
C PHE A 92 -7.73 -20.25 -6.59
N PRO A 93 -7.46 -21.19 -5.65
CA PRO A 93 -7.31 -20.84 -4.24
C PRO A 93 -6.12 -19.93 -3.97
N VAL A 94 -4.99 -20.16 -4.65
CA VAL A 94 -3.79 -19.33 -4.49
C VAL A 94 -4.02 -17.94 -5.09
N LEU A 95 -4.71 -17.85 -6.23
CA LEU A 95 -5.13 -16.57 -6.79
C LEU A 95 -6.01 -15.79 -5.81
N LYS A 96 -6.95 -16.47 -5.15
CA LYS A 96 -7.81 -15.84 -4.13
C LYS A 96 -6.97 -15.34 -2.94
N GLN A 97 -6.06 -16.16 -2.41
CA GLN A 97 -5.17 -15.74 -1.32
C GLN A 97 -4.31 -14.52 -1.67
N LEU A 98 -3.80 -14.45 -2.91
CA LEU A 98 -3.04 -13.31 -3.40
C LEU A 98 -3.90 -12.04 -3.47
N LEU A 99 -5.15 -12.16 -3.94
CA LEU A 99 -6.07 -11.02 -3.97
C LEU A 99 -6.50 -10.60 -2.56
N ASP A 100 -6.69 -11.56 -1.64
CA ASP A 100 -6.98 -11.31 -0.23
C ASP A 100 -5.81 -10.57 0.45
N SER A 101 -4.55 -10.90 0.14
CA SER A 101 -3.38 -10.22 0.71
C SER A 101 -3.17 -8.80 0.18
N LEU A 102 -3.54 -8.54 -1.08
CA LEU A 102 -3.36 -7.22 -1.69
C LEU A 102 -4.53 -6.28 -1.36
N LEU A 103 -5.76 -6.73 -1.57
CA LEU A 103 -6.96 -5.88 -1.52
C LEU A 103 -7.64 -5.93 -0.13
N GLY A 104 -7.45 -7.03 0.59
CA GLY A 104 -8.18 -7.37 1.81
C GLY A 104 -9.42 -8.22 1.53
N GLU A 105 -9.77 -9.07 2.49
CA GLU A 105 -10.92 -9.97 2.37
C GLU A 105 -12.23 -9.18 2.19
N GLY A 106 -13.07 -9.64 1.25
CA GLY A 106 -14.42 -9.10 1.02
C GLY A 106 -14.51 -7.89 0.09
N LYS A 107 -13.38 -7.25 -0.28
CA LYS A 107 -13.38 -6.06 -1.16
C LYS A 107 -13.44 -6.35 -2.66
N TYR A 108 -13.52 -7.61 -3.04
CA TYR A 108 -13.58 -8.02 -4.44
C TYR A 108 -14.45 -9.27 -4.62
N GLU A 109 -14.93 -9.48 -5.84
CA GLU A 109 -15.63 -10.69 -6.25
C GLU A 109 -14.82 -11.42 -7.33
N LEU A 110 -14.37 -12.64 -7.02
CA LEU A 110 -13.65 -13.49 -7.94
C LEU A 110 -14.54 -14.64 -8.42
N THR A 111 -14.77 -14.69 -9.73
CA THR A 111 -15.56 -15.75 -10.40
C THR A 111 -14.76 -16.36 -11.56
N ARG A 112 -15.01 -17.63 -11.88
CA ARG A 112 -14.33 -18.35 -12.95
C ARG A 112 -15.26 -19.35 -13.62
N SER A 113 -15.09 -19.52 -14.93
CA SER A 113 -15.62 -20.65 -15.68
C SER A 113 -14.49 -21.47 -16.29
N THR A 114 -14.43 -22.76 -15.94
CA THR A 114 -13.42 -23.68 -16.49
C THR A 114 -13.79 -24.18 -17.89
N SER A 115 -15.09 -24.30 -18.20
CA SER A 115 -15.56 -24.70 -19.53
C SER A 115 -15.32 -23.63 -20.58
N GLU A 116 -15.65 -22.38 -20.24
CA GLU A 116 -15.52 -21.22 -21.13
C GLU A 116 -14.16 -20.53 -21.01
N LYS A 117 -13.28 -21.04 -20.13
CA LYS A 117 -11.91 -20.56 -19.89
C LYS A 117 -11.84 -19.06 -19.62
N TRP A 118 -12.59 -18.56 -18.64
CA TRP A 118 -12.47 -17.17 -18.21
C TRP A 118 -12.38 -17.02 -16.69
N VAL A 119 -11.75 -15.94 -16.25
CA VAL A 119 -11.68 -15.45 -14.87
C VAL A 119 -12.14 -14.00 -14.85
N ARG A 120 -13.06 -13.67 -13.93
CA ARG A 120 -13.57 -12.32 -13.74
C ARG A 120 -13.34 -11.87 -12.30
N VAL A 121 -12.73 -10.69 -12.15
CA VAL A 121 -12.51 -10.01 -10.88
C VAL A 121 -13.28 -8.70 -10.89
N LYS A 122 -14.22 -8.54 -9.94
CA LYS A 122 -14.91 -7.27 -9.71
C LYS A 122 -14.36 -6.59 -8.48
N LEU A 123 -13.80 -5.39 -8.64
CA LEU A 123 -13.20 -4.60 -7.55
C LEU A 123 -14.22 -3.62 -6.97
N GLU A 124 -14.22 -3.40 -5.67
CA GLU A 124 -15.00 -2.31 -5.07
C GLU A 124 -14.50 -0.92 -5.53
N LEU A 125 -15.43 0.04 -5.57
CA LEU A 125 -15.21 1.36 -6.14
C LEU A 125 -14.19 2.20 -5.36
N THR A 126 -14.01 1.90 -4.08
CA THR A 126 -12.97 2.43 -3.20
C THR A 126 -11.55 2.17 -3.72
N VAL A 127 -11.37 1.21 -4.63
CA VAL A 127 -10.08 0.67 -5.08
C VAL A 127 -9.82 1.02 -6.57
N SER A 128 -10.41 2.13 -7.04
CA SER A 128 -10.34 2.54 -8.46
C SER A 128 -8.92 2.90 -8.93
N ARG A 129 -8.02 3.32 -8.03
CA ARG A 129 -6.63 3.68 -8.37
C ARG A 129 -5.74 2.44 -8.56
N GLU A 130 -6.15 1.33 -7.99
CA GLU A 130 -5.45 0.06 -8.00
C GLU A 130 -5.91 -0.84 -9.16
N PHE A 131 -6.93 -0.42 -9.92
CA PHE A 131 -7.50 -1.16 -11.05
C PHE A 131 -6.44 -1.58 -12.07
N GLU A 132 -5.66 -0.61 -12.56
CA GLU A 132 -4.60 -0.87 -13.56
C GLU A 132 -3.52 -1.81 -13.00
N ILE A 133 -3.23 -1.71 -11.70
CA ILE A 133 -2.22 -2.54 -11.03
C ILE A 133 -2.72 -3.99 -10.94
N VAL A 134 -4.00 -4.20 -10.60
CA VAL A 134 -4.62 -5.52 -10.53
C VAL A 134 -4.75 -6.15 -11.93
N GLU A 135 -5.09 -5.36 -12.95
CA GLU A 135 -5.16 -5.83 -14.34
C GLU A 135 -3.80 -6.37 -14.82
N VAL A 136 -2.74 -5.58 -14.66
CA VAL A 136 -1.38 -5.99 -15.01
C VAL A 136 -0.92 -7.19 -14.18
N LEU A 137 -1.29 -7.25 -12.90
CA LEU A 137 -0.98 -8.41 -12.06
C LEU A 137 -1.66 -9.68 -12.60
N LEU A 138 -2.97 -9.62 -12.89
CA LEU A 138 -3.74 -10.76 -13.38
C LEU A 138 -3.26 -11.26 -14.74
N GLU A 139 -2.87 -10.37 -15.64
CA GLU A 139 -2.29 -10.74 -16.94
C GLU A 139 -1.01 -11.57 -16.79
N ARG A 140 -0.17 -11.25 -15.79
CA ARG A 140 1.08 -11.97 -15.53
C ARG A 140 0.88 -13.30 -14.80
N VAL A 141 -0.14 -13.35 -13.97
CA VAL A 141 -0.44 -14.44 -13.02
C VAL A 141 -1.30 -15.52 -13.67
N THR A 142 -2.26 -15.13 -14.50
CA THR A 142 -3.21 -16.06 -15.10
C THR A 142 -2.62 -16.80 -16.31
N PRO A 143 -3.02 -18.06 -16.54
CA PRO A 143 -2.59 -18.79 -17.74
C PRO A 143 -3.10 -18.11 -19.02
N GLN A 144 -2.23 -18.02 -20.03
CA GLN A 144 -2.50 -17.39 -21.33
C GLN A 144 -3.67 -18.01 -22.12
N ASN A 145 -4.13 -19.21 -21.74
CA ASN A 145 -5.26 -19.87 -22.36
C ASN A 145 -6.62 -19.50 -21.74
N MET A 146 -6.66 -18.53 -20.83
CA MET A 146 -7.88 -18.03 -20.17
C MET A 146 -8.11 -16.55 -20.50
N LEU A 147 -9.38 -16.16 -20.63
CA LEU A 147 -9.78 -14.76 -20.75
C LEU A 147 -9.85 -14.12 -19.36
N VAL A 148 -9.34 -12.90 -19.22
CA VAL A 148 -9.34 -12.13 -17.97
C VAL A 148 -10.27 -10.95 -18.11
N TYR A 149 -11.19 -10.78 -17.16
CA TYR A 149 -12.07 -9.63 -17.06
C TYR A 149 -11.86 -8.93 -15.72
N VAL A 150 -11.47 -7.66 -15.75
CA VAL A 150 -11.38 -6.81 -14.56
C VAL A 150 -12.45 -5.72 -14.67
N GLU A 151 -13.35 -5.67 -13.70
CA GLU A 151 -14.50 -4.78 -13.72
C GLU A 151 -14.59 -4.02 -12.39
N ILE A 152 -15.10 -2.78 -12.41
CA ILE A 152 -15.44 -2.05 -11.18
C ILE A 152 -16.87 -2.40 -10.78
N ARG A 153 -17.07 -2.80 -9.52
CA ARG A 153 -18.37 -3.08 -8.92
C ARG A 153 -19.03 -1.77 -8.50
N TYR A 154 -19.97 -1.30 -9.32
CA TYR A 154 -20.85 -0.17 -8.96
C TYR A 154 -21.86 -0.55 -7.87
N ILE A 155 -22.28 0.45 -7.09
CA ILE A 155 -23.33 0.28 -6.09
C ILE A 155 -24.61 -0.18 -6.80
N GLN A 156 -25.13 -1.33 -6.38
CA GLN A 156 -26.39 -1.84 -6.92
C GLN A 156 -27.56 -1.04 -6.33
N HIS A 157 -28.61 -0.83 -7.13
CA HIS A 157 -29.82 -0.13 -6.70
C HIS A 157 -30.46 -0.76 -5.43
N SER A 158 -30.27 -2.07 -5.23
CA SER A 158 -30.67 -2.78 -4.00
C SER A 158 -29.97 -2.26 -2.75
N ALA A 159 -28.71 -1.83 -2.84
CA ALA A 159 -27.95 -1.26 -1.75
C ALA A 159 -28.36 0.19 -1.42
N LEU A 160 -29.07 0.87 -2.34
CA LEU A 160 -29.65 2.20 -2.11
C LEU A 160 -31.04 2.13 -1.45
N ALA A 161 -31.68 0.95 -1.44
CA ALA A 161 -33.01 0.77 -0.87
C ALA A 161 -33.09 1.01 0.65
N ARG A 162 -31.95 1.05 1.35
CA ARG A 162 -31.85 1.40 2.77
C ARG A 162 -31.97 2.90 3.06
N PHE A 163 -31.81 3.74 2.04
CA PHE A 163 -31.90 5.19 2.16
C PHE A 163 -33.27 5.67 1.68
N THR A 164 -33.80 6.70 2.34
CA THR A 164 -35.05 7.33 1.90
C THR A 164 -34.82 8.15 0.63
N HIS A 165 -35.86 8.30 -0.20
CA HIS A 165 -35.78 9.14 -1.40
C HIS A 165 -35.35 10.59 -1.10
N ALA A 166 -35.69 11.11 0.09
CA ALA A 166 -35.26 12.43 0.54
C ALA A 166 -33.74 12.51 0.81
N GLN A 167 -33.14 11.44 1.35
CA GLN A 167 -31.69 11.36 1.57
C GLN A 167 -30.93 11.20 0.24
N LEU A 168 -31.48 10.44 -0.71
CA LEU A 168 -30.87 10.23 -2.02
C LEU A 168 -30.99 11.46 -2.95
N ALA A 169 -31.97 12.32 -2.75
CA ALA A 169 -32.18 13.54 -3.55
C ALA A 169 -31.05 14.58 -3.41
N ALA A 170 -30.23 14.49 -2.37
CA ALA A 170 -29.05 15.32 -2.18
C ALA A 170 -27.86 14.92 -3.09
N TYR A 171 -27.92 13.74 -3.70
CA TYR A 171 -26.84 13.16 -4.50
C TYR A 171 -27.25 13.04 -5.97
N THR A 172 -26.29 13.29 -6.87
CA THR A 172 -26.49 13.06 -8.31
C THR A 172 -26.46 11.57 -8.64
N HIS A 173 -27.09 11.17 -9.76
CA HIS A 173 -27.08 9.77 -10.20
C HIS A 173 -25.66 9.21 -10.41
N LYS A 174 -24.68 10.08 -10.73
CA LYS A 174 -23.27 9.71 -10.79
C LYS A 174 -22.70 9.42 -9.40
N GLN A 175 -22.94 10.30 -8.43
CA GLN A 175 -22.53 10.12 -7.03
C GLN A 175 -23.18 8.89 -6.39
N LEU A 176 -24.47 8.63 -6.63
CA LEU A 176 -25.15 7.44 -6.14
C LEU A 176 -24.58 6.12 -6.68
N ARG A 177 -23.96 6.16 -7.87
CA ARG A 177 -23.37 5.00 -8.53
C ARG A 177 -21.90 4.81 -8.14
N GLU A 178 -21.20 5.89 -7.80
CA GLU A 178 -19.75 5.94 -7.60
C GLU A 178 -19.32 6.13 -6.14
N GLU A 179 -20.09 6.78 -5.27
CA GLU A 179 -19.67 7.10 -3.90
C GLU A 179 -20.33 6.18 -2.85
N VAL A 180 -19.52 5.67 -1.91
CA VAL A 180 -20.03 4.92 -0.75
C VAL A 180 -20.74 5.89 0.19
N LEU A 181 -22.07 5.90 0.14
CA LEU A 181 -22.92 6.71 1.01
C LEU A 181 -22.82 6.16 2.45
N SER A 182 -22.35 7.01 3.37
CA SER A 182 -22.24 6.74 4.82
C SER A 182 -23.47 7.25 5.56
#